data_AF-A0A371PLD5-F1
#
_entry.id   AF-A0A371PLD5-F1
#
_cell.length_a   1.000
_cell.length_b   1.000
_cell.length_c   1.000
_cell.angle_alpha   90.00
_cell.angle_beta   90.00
_cell.angle_gamma   90.00
#
_symmetry.space_group_name_H-M   'P 1'
#
loop_
_entity.id
_entity.type
_entity.pdbx_description
1 polymer ?
#
loop_
_entity_poly.entity_id
_entity_poly.type
_entity_poly.pdbx_seq_one_letter_code
_entity_poly.pdbx_strand_id
1 'polypeptide(L)'
;MNLAFFVCVPILLFVIVMISLDLIYQDKQSFSGTLTEKRYNKILVTNPQGDKFVYRLPNEQFEHIDEGAQIELLYYKRTKTVTHIKSNPIEMEEDYCI
;
A
#
# COMPACT_ATOMS: atom_id res chain seq x y z
N MET A 1 29.01 -26.47 28.31
CA MET A 1 28.42 -25.32 27.60
C MET A 1 27.67 -25.88 26.40
N ASN A 2 26.34 -25.87 26.43
CA ASN A 2 25.51 -26.67 25.51
C ASN A 2 25.48 -26.04 24.11
N LEU A 3 26.12 -26.70 23.15
CA LEU A 3 26.15 -26.36 21.72
C LEU A 3 24.73 -26.14 21.15
N ALA A 4 23.74 -26.85 21.68
CA ALA A 4 22.33 -26.71 21.32
C ALA A 4 21.78 -25.29 21.53
N PHE A 5 22.23 -24.56 22.56
CA PHE A 5 21.79 -23.18 22.81
C PHE A 5 22.32 -22.22 21.75
N PHE A 6 23.56 -22.42 21.29
CA PHE A 6 24.16 -21.57 20.24
C PHE A 6 23.50 -21.74 18.88
N VAL A 7 22.84 -22.87 18.62
CA VAL A 7 22.16 -23.14 17.35
C VAL A 7 20.66 -22.81 17.45
N CYS A 8 19.99 -23.14 18.55
CA CYS A 8 18.55 -22.85 18.71
C CYS A 8 18.23 -21.36 18.80
N VAL A 9 19.02 -20.58 19.54
CA VAL A 9 18.75 -19.15 19.75
C VAL A 9 18.75 -18.34 18.43
N PRO A 10 19.75 -18.44 17.55
CA PRO A 10 19.73 -17.69 16.29
C PRO A 10 18.63 -18.13 15.34
N ILE A 11 18.26 -19.43 15.33
CA ILE A 11 17.14 -19.92 14.51
C ILE A 11 15.81 -19.34 15.00
N LEU A 12 15.57 -19.32 16.31
CA LEU A 12 14.39 -18.70 16.91
C LEU A 12 14.32 -17.20 16.60
N LEU A 13 15.46 -16.51 16.71
CA LEU A 13 15.57 -15.10 16.35
C LEU A 13 15.23 -14.86 14.87
N PHE A 14 15.74 -15.70 13.98
CA PHE A 14 15.44 -15.61 12.54
C PHE A 14 13.94 -15.81 12.25
N VAL A 15 13.31 -16.78 12.91
CA VAL A 15 11.86 -17.03 12.75
C VAL A 15 11.04 -15.85 13.25
N ILE A 16 11.38 -15.27 14.40
CA ILE A 16 10.69 -14.09 14.94
C ILE A 16 10.82 -12.90 13.99
N VAL A 17 12.01 -12.68 13.42
CA VAL A 17 12.24 -11.61 12.43
C VAL A 17 11.40 -11.87 11.17
N MET A 18 11.38 -13.09 10.65
CA MET A 18 10.57 -13.48 9.49
C MET A 18 9.07 -13.23 9.71
N ILE A 19 8.52 -13.67 10.85
CA ILE A 19 7.11 -13.44 11.21
C ILE A 19 6.81 -11.95 11.35
N SER A 20 7.71 -11.19 11.97
CA SER A 20 7.55 -9.74 12.12
C SER A 20 7.54 -9.04 10.76
N LEU A 21 8.42 -9.47 9.84
CA LEU A 21 8.44 -8.95 8.47
C LEU A 21 7.16 -9.30 7.71
N ASP A 22 6.68 -10.53 7.84
CA ASP A 22 5.45 -10.99 7.18
C ASP A 22 4.23 -10.21 7.66
N LEU A 23 4.12 -9.96 8.97
CA LEU A 23 3.07 -9.10 9.54
C LEU A 23 3.10 -7.68 8.98
N ILE A 24 4.29 -7.10 8.81
CA ILE A 24 4.46 -5.75 8.23
C ILE A 24 4.08 -5.76 6.75
N TYR A 25 4.38 -6.85 6.04
CA TYR A 25 4.07 -7.00 4.62
C TYR A 25 2.56 -7.17 4.38
N GLN A 26 1.89 -7.97 5.21
CA GLN A 26 0.43 -8.18 5.14
C GLN A 26 -0.40 -6.95 5.53
N ASP A 27 0.16 -5.98 6.25
CA ASP A 27 -0.58 -4.76 6.60
C ASP A 27 -0.72 -3.79 5.41
N LYS A 28 -0.07 -4.06 4.27
CA LYS A 28 -0.19 -3.25 3.05
C LYS A 28 -1.30 -3.79 2.15
N GLN A 29 -2.18 -2.91 1.72
CA GLN A 29 -3.28 -3.22 0.81
C GLN A 29 -3.26 -2.24 -0.36
N SER A 30 -3.57 -2.72 -1.57
CA SER A 30 -3.76 -1.87 -2.75
C SER A 30 -5.24 -1.52 -2.92
N PHE A 31 -5.49 -0.34 -3.46
CA PHE A 31 -6.81 0.11 -3.87
C PHE A 31 -6.66 0.92 -5.15
N SER A 32 -7.55 0.71 -6.11
CA SER A 32 -7.59 1.44 -7.37
C SER A 32 -8.87 2.25 -7.44
N GLY A 33 -8.77 3.51 -7.86
CA GLY A 33 -9.93 4.38 -8.01
C GLY A 33 -9.56 5.74 -8.56
N THR A 34 -10.56 6.61 -8.67
CA THR A 34 -10.38 7.96 -9.19
C THR A 34 -10.14 8.93 -8.06
N LEU A 35 -9.03 9.67 -8.11
CA LEU A 35 -8.74 10.76 -7.18
C LEU A 35 -9.76 11.87 -7.42
N THR A 36 -10.62 12.14 -6.43
CA THR A 36 -11.73 13.09 -6.59
C THR A 36 -11.46 14.43 -5.90
N GLU A 37 -10.74 14.39 -4.78
CA GLU A 37 -10.39 15.60 -4.03
C GLU A 37 -9.05 15.39 -3.35
N LYS A 38 -8.17 16.38 -3.42
CA LYS A 38 -6.88 16.39 -2.76
C LYS A 38 -6.82 17.52 -1.74
N ARG A 39 -6.70 17.17 -0.47
CA ARG A 39 -6.34 18.12 0.60
C ARG A 39 -4.95 17.79 1.09
N TYR A 40 -4.20 18.81 1.51
CA TYR A 40 -2.79 18.73 1.94
C TYR A 40 -2.36 17.44 2.68
N ASN A 41 -3.19 16.88 3.58
CA ASN A 41 -2.87 15.67 4.36
C ASN A 41 -3.84 14.48 4.10
N LYS A 42 -4.79 14.62 3.16
CA LYS A 42 -5.83 13.62 2.91
C LYS A 42 -6.24 13.60 1.45
N ILE A 43 -6.40 12.40 0.90
CA ILE A 43 -6.99 12.21 -0.43
C ILE A 43 -8.35 11.54 -0.31
N LEU A 44 -9.26 11.96 -1.18
CA LEU A 44 -10.54 11.32 -1.39
C LEU A 44 -10.47 10.55 -2.71
N VAL A 45 -10.69 9.24 -2.64
CA VAL A 45 -10.67 8.37 -3.81
C VAL A 45 -12.05 7.73 -3.95
N THR A 46 -12.64 7.88 -5.12
CA THR A 46 -13.94 7.32 -5.44
C THR A 46 -13.75 6.04 -6.24
N ASN A 47 -14.38 4.97 -5.79
CA ASN A 47 -14.38 3.68 -6.49
C ASN A 47 -15.30 3.76 -7.74
N PRO A 48 -15.20 2.85 -8.73
CA PRO A 48 -16.11 2.86 -9.89
C PRO A 48 -17.58 2.59 -9.49
N GLN A 49 -17.81 2.09 -8.27
CA GLN A 49 -19.14 1.93 -7.68
C GLN A 49 -19.72 3.24 -7.07
N GLY A 50 -18.95 4.33 -7.04
CA GLY A 50 -19.36 5.62 -6.48
C GLY A 50 -19.07 5.79 -4.98
N ASP A 51 -18.53 4.76 -4.32
CA ASP A 51 -18.14 4.83 -2.91
C ASP A 51 -16.89 5.69 -2.71
N LYS A 52 -16.97 6.60 -1.73
CA LYS A 52 -15.90 7.56 -1.41
C LYS A 52 -15.07 7.07 -0.23
N PHE A 53 -13.77 6.93 -0.44
CA PHE A 53 -12.82 6.51 0.58
C PHE A 53 -11.81 7.62 0.89
N VAL A 54 -11.61 7.91 2.17
CA VAL A 54 -10.64 8.90 2.66
C VAL A 54 -9.38 8.18 3.11
N TYR A 55 -8.24 8.58 2.57
CA TYR A 55 -6.91 8.09 2.96
C TYR A 55 -6.02 9.23 3.44
N ARG A 56 -5.10 8.94 4.36
CA ARG A 56 -4.11 9.93 4.86
C ARG A 56 -2.86 9.91 3.99
N LEU A 57 -2.42 11.09 3.53
CA LEU A 57 -1.16 11.25 2.82
C LEU A 57 -0.11 11.81 3.78
N PRO A 58 0.93 11.05 4.14
CA PRO A 58 1.95 11.52 5.06
C PRO A 58 2.92 12.53 4.42
N ASN A 59 3.04 12.55 3.09
CA ASN A 59 4.03 13.36 2.37
C ASN A 59 3.38 14.18 1.24
N GLU A 60 3.91 15.40 1.05
CA GLU A 60 3.65 16.28 -0.10
C GLU A 60 4.21 15.74 -1.43
N GLN A 61 4.91 14.61 -1.40
CA GLN A 61 5.53 13.94 -2.57
C GLN A 61 4.55 13.58 -3.69
N PHE A 62 3.25 13.64 -3.42
CA PHE A 62 2.19 13.35 -4.38
C PHE A 62 1.58 14.62 -4.98
N GLU A 63 2.22 15.79 -4.83
CA GLU A 63 1.76 17.07 -5.39
C GLU A 63 1.49 17.03 -6.90
N HIS A 64 2.21 16.19 -7.64
CA HIS A 64 2.13 16.06 -9.11
C HIS A 64 0.93 15.23 -9.62
N ILE A 65 0.11 14.66 -8.74
CA ILE A 65 -1.09 13.92 -9.15
C ILE A 65 -2.28 14.87 -9.19
N ASP A 66 -2.81 15.08 -10.39
CA ASP A 66 -3.98 15.91 -10.68
C ASP A 66 -5.29 15.27 -10.22
N GLU A 67 -6.24 16.12 -9.82
CA GLU A 67 -7.60 15.71 -9.50
C GLU A 67 -8.30 15.18 -10.76
N GLY A 68 -8.99 14.05 -10.63
CA GLY A 68 -9.62 13.34 -11.75
C GLY A 68 -8.78 12.21 -12.36
N ALA A 69 -7.51 12.06 -11.95
CA ALA A 69 -6.69 10.95 -12.41
C ALA A 69 -7.12 9.60 -11.79
N GLN A 70 -7.05 8.52 -12.57
CA GLN A 70 -7.08 7.17 -12.01
C GLN A 70 -5.75 6.89 -11.33
N ILE A 71 -5.84 6.44 -10.08
CA ILE A 71 -4.68 6.14 -9.25
C ILE A 71 -4.83 4.78 -8.62
N GLU A 72 -3.69 4.09 -8.53
CA GLU A 72 -3.54 2.93 -7.67
C GLU A 72 -2.72 3.33 -6.45
N LEU A 73 -3.30 3.14 -5.27
CA LEU A 73 -2.69 3.49 -4.00
C LEU A 73 -2.43 2.24 -3.16
N LEU A 74 -1.23 2.16 -2.60
CA LEU A 74 -0.91 1.24 -1.52
C LEU A 74 -1.03 1.95 -0.19
N TYR A 75 -1.77 1.36 0.74
CA TYR A 75 -1.99 1.92 2.07
C TYR A 75 -1.83 0.86 3.16
N TYR A 76 -1.49 1.31 4.36
CA TYR A 76 -1.54 0.47 5.54
C TYR A 76 -2.99 0.27 5.98
N LYS A 77 -3.45 -0.98 6.08
CA LYS A 77 -4.82 -1.32 6.45
C LYS A 77 -5.20 -0.77 7.82
N ARG A 78 -4.29 -0.83 8.79
CA ARG A 78 -4.51 -0.30 10.15
C ARG A 78 -4.63 1.21 10.22
N THR A 79 -3.73 1.95 9.56
CA THR A 79 -3.63 3.41 9.73
C THR A 79 -4.27 4.20 8.58
N LYS A 80 -4.68 3.52 7.51
CA LYS A 80 -5.12 4.10 6.23
C LYS A 80 -4.13 5.14 5.67
N THR A 81 -2.86 4.97 6.02
CA THR A 81 -1.79 5.86 5.57
C THR A 81 -1.27 5.34 4.25
N VAL A 82 -1.26 6.21 3.25
CA VAL A 82 -0.78 5.89 1.91
C VAL A 82 0.74 5.83 1.95
N THR A 83 1.28 4.72 1.45
CA THR A 83 2.72 4.48 1.34
C THR A 83 3.24 4.71 -0.06
N HIS A 84 2.41 4.43 -1.06
CA HIS A 84 2.77 4.59 -2.46
C HIS A 84 1.53 4.97 -3.26
N ILE A 85 1.70 5.86 -4.22
CA ILE A 85 0.67 6.19 -5.21
C ILE A 85 1.31 6.05 -6.58
N LYS A 86 0.71 5.24 -7.45
CA LYS A 86 0.99 5.27 -8.88
C LYS A 86 -0.20 5.92 -9.55
N SER A 87 0.05 6.95 -10.36
CA SER A 87 -0.87 7.30 -11.43
C SER A 87 -0.84 6.14 -12.40
N ASN A 88 -1.93 5.39 -12.51
CA ASN A 88 -2.05 4.45 -13.61
C ASN A 88 -2.56 5.29 -14.78
N PRO A 89 -1.71 5.72 -15.75
CA PRO A 89 -2.28 5.98 -17.05
C PRO A 89 -2.99 4.68 -17.41
N ILE A 90 -4.22 4.76 -17.86
CA ILE A 90 -4.99 3.61 -18.30
C ILE A 90 -4.13 2.89 -19.35
N GLU A 91 -3.37 1.88 -18.95
CA GLU A 91 -3.01 0.79 -19.84
C GLU A 91 -4.36 0.13 -20.06
N MET A 92 -4.99 0.52 -21.17
CA MET A 92 -5.95 -0.34 -21.81
C MET A 92 -5.21 -1.67 -21.97
N GLU A 93 -5.53 -2.63 -21.10
CA GLU A 93 -5.27 -4.04 -21.34
C GLU A 93 -6.00 -4.32 -22.65
N GLU A 94 -5.29 -4.14 -23.76
CA GLU A 94 -5.68 -4.66 -25.06
C GLU A 94 -5.72 -6.17 -24.87
N ASP A 95 -6.95 -6.64 -24.78
CA ASP A 95 -7.45 -7.98 -25.06
C ASP A 95 -6.53 -8.74 -26.04
N TYR A 96 -5.51 -9.42 -25.53
CA TYR A 96 -4.79 -10.45 -26.26
C TYR A 96 -5.27 -11.81 -25.78
N CYS A 97 -6.47 -12.16 -26.22
CA CYS A 97 -6.80 -13.56 -26.49
C CYS A 97 -5.88 -14.04 -27.64
N ILE A 98 -4.96 -14.96 -27.34
CA ILE A 98 -4.30 -15.83 -28.33
C ILE A 98 -4.53 -17.28 -27.94
#